data_AF-A0A9D6PJ74-F1
#
_entry.id   AF-A0A9D6PJ74-F1
#
_cell.length_a   1.000
_cell.length_b   1.000
_cell.length_c   1.000
_cell.angle_alpha   90.00
_cell.angle_beta   90.00
_cell.angle_gamma   90.00
#
_symmetry.space_group_name_H-M   'P 1'
#
loop_
_entity.id
_entity.type
_entity.pdbx_description
1 polymer ?
#
loop_
_entity_poly.entity_id
_entity_poly.type
_entity_poly.pdbx_seq_one_letter_code
_entity_poly.pdbx_strand_id
1 'polypeptide(L)'
;LCEGHPELFSIIDGIAQEAIWYDGTAFDDWNQKNGFDDENQSSLVDYYIGLLDRYKAAGLPVFNCEYALKKAPDAYLKSSSKGYIPYCTRRSLSKLSTTPPPGMKKNKSIN
;
A
#
# COMPACT_ATOMS: atom_id res chain seq x y z
N LEU A 1 -2.53 16.31 -3.03
CA LEU A 1 -1.11 16.61 -3.34
C LEU A 1 -0.94 17.14 -4.77
N CYS A 2 -1.43 16.47 -5.82
CA CYS A 2 -1.45 17.03 -7.19
C CYS A 2 -2.63 17.97 -7.50
N GLU A 3 -3.64 18.02 -6.63
CA GLU A 3 -4.75 18.97 -6.77
C GLU A 3 -4.27 20.40 -6.61
N GLY A 4 -4.50 21.22 -7.64
CA GLY A 4 -3.98 22.58 -7.71
C GLY A 4 -2.51 22.69 -8.16
N HIS A 5 -1.82 21.55 -8.31
CA HIS A 5 -0.38 21.49 -8.57
C HIS A 5 -0.01 20.43 -9.63
N PRO A 6 -0.49 20.55 -10.88
CA PRO A 6 -0.21 19.58 -11.95
C PRO A 6 1.27 19.49 -12.32
N GLU A 7 2.07 20.53 -12.04
CA GLU A 7 3.52 20.56 -12.23
C GLU A 7 4.24 19.46 -11.45
N LEU A 8 3.65 18.97 -10.36
CA LEU A 8 4.26 17.91 -9.57
C LEU A 8 4.41 16.60 -10.36
N PHE A 9 3.58 16.36 -11.39
CA PHE A 9 3.69 15.15 -12.21
C PHE A 9 4.98 15.09 -13.05
N SER A 10 5.62 16.23 -13.34
CA SER A 10 6.91 16.25 -14.05
C SER A 10 8.12 16.29 -13.11
N ILE A 11 7.89 16.44 -11.80
CA ILE A 11 8.94 16.60 -10.79
C ILE A 11 9.19 15.28 -10.05
N ILE A 12 8.16 14.47 -9.84
CA ILE A 12 8.26 13.22 -9.08
C ILE A 12 8.39 12.02 -10.02
N ASP A 13 9.13 11.00 -9.57
CA ASP A 13 9.24 9.73 -10.27
C ASP A 13 8.13 8.73 -9.89
N GLY A 14 7.28 9.07 -8.91
CA GLY A 14 6.23 8.20 -8.40
C GLY A 14 5.62 8.69 -7.09
N ILE A 15 4.62 7.97 -6.61
CA ILE A 15 3.95 8.24 -5.33
C ILE A 15 3.70 6.95 -4.56
N ALA A 16 3.74 7.02 -3.23
CA ALA A 16 3.31 5.95 -2.35
C ALA A 16 2.08 6.39 -1.54
N GLN A 17 1.13 5.49 -1.38
CA GLN A 17 0.01 5.62 -0.44
C GLN A 17 0.05 4.48 0.55
N GLU A 18 -0.17 4.81 1.82
CA GLU A 18 -0.35 3.82 2.89
C GLU A 18 -1.83 3.51 3.08
N ALA A 19 -2.13 2.24 3.34
CA ALA A 19 -3.42 1.72 3.79
C ALA A 19 -4.60 2.26 2.97
N ILE A 20 -4.72 1.86 1.70
CA ILE A 20 -5.92 2.19 0.93
C ILE A 20 -7.09 1.38 1.50
N TRP A 21 -6.93 0.05 1.57
CA TRP A 21 -8.00 -0.86 2.01
C TRP A 21 -7.84 -1.34 3.46
N TYR A 22 -6.61 -1.58 3.90
CA TYR A 22 -6.32 -2.19 5.20
C TYR A 22 -5.26 -1.38 5.97
N ASP A 23 -5.68 -0.84 7.11
CA ASP A 23 -4.85 -0.10 8.07
C ASP A 23 -4.60 -0.95 9.35
N GLY A 24 -4.08 -0.32 10.39
CA GLY A 24 -4.10 -0.78 11.76
C GLY A 24 -3.87 0.40 12.70
N THR A 25 -4.42 0.39 13.91
CA THR A 25 -4.28 1.48 14.89
C THR A 25 -2.99 1.50 15.70
N ALA A 26 -2.25 0.38 15.79
CA ALA A 26 -0.95 0.31 16.47
C ALA A 26 0.24 0.57 15.53
N PHE A 27 1.25 1.32 15.98
CA PHE A 27 2.32 1.82 15.12
C PHE A 27 3.76 1.48 15.57
N ASP A 28 3.99 1.04 16.80
CA ASP A 28 5.35 0.89 17.37
C ASP A 28 5.79 -0.58 17.59
N ASP A 29 4.85 -1.49 17.83
CA ASP A 29 5.13 -2.92 18.04
C ASP A 29 4.72 -3.78 16.84
N TRP A 30 5.69 -4.54 16.32
CA TRP A 30 5.47 -5.52 15.25
C TRP A 30 4.37 -6.53 15.56
N ASN A 31 4.20 -6.95 16.82
CA ASN A 31 3.28 -8.02 17.19
C ASN A 31 1.93 -7.54 17.73
N GLN A 32 1.68 -6.23 17.76
CA GLN A 32 0.39 -5.71 18.21
C GLN A 32 -0.74 -6.11 17.25
N LYS A 33 -1.80 -6.69 17.82
CA LYS A 33 -2.90 -7.32 17.06
C LYS A 33 -3.73 -6.32 16.27
N ASN A 34 -3.79 -5.08 16.73
CA ASN A 34 -4.48 -3.96 16.09
C ASN A 34 -3.54 -3.17 15.17
N GLY A 35 -2.40 -3.72 14.74
CA GLY A 35 -1.44 -3.05 13.84
C GLY A 35 -1.63 -3.38 12.35
N PHE A 36 -2.70 -4.08 11.98
CA PHE A 36 -3.00 -4.52 10.61
C PHE A 36 -4.43 -5.09 10.48
N ASP A 37 -4.86 -5.32 9.23
CA ASP A 37 -6.14 -5.92 8.80
C ASP A 37 -7.41 -5.10 9.17
N ASP A 38 -7.27 -3.86 9.64
CA ASP A 38 -8.41 -2.97 9.91
C ASP A 38 -8.94 -2.38 8.59
N GLU A 39 -10.19 -2.66 8.24
CA GLU A 39 -10.79 -2.21 6.97
C GLU A 39 -11.12 -0.71 7.00
N ASN A 40 -10.68 0.00 5.96
CA ASN A 40 -11.07 1.39 5.74
C ASN A 40 -12.51 1.51 5.24
N GLN A 41 -13.13 2.65 5.55
CA GLN A 41 -14.45 3.00 5.00
C GLN A 41 -14.39 3.16 3.48
N SER A 42 -15.45 2.75 2.78
CA SER A 42 -15.49 2.80 1.31
C SER A 42 -15.32 4.21 0.76
N SER A 43 -15.83 5.25 1.43
CA SER A 43 -15.66 6.64 1.02
C SER A 43 -14.20 7.09 1.04
N LEU A 44 -13.42 6.62 2.00
CA LEU A 44 -11.98 6.90 2.09
C LEU A 44 -11.22 6.14 0.99
N VAL A 45 -11.58 4.87 0.77
CA VAL A 45 -11.04 4.05 -0.33
C VAL A 45 -11.27 4.74 -1.67
N ASP A 46 -12.51 5.19 -1.95
CA ASP A 46 -12.88 5.87 -3.19
C ASP A 46 -12.13 7.19 -3.37
N TYR A 47 -11.96 7.94 -2.28
CA TYR A 47 -11.16 9.16 -2.27
C TYR A 47 -9.70 8.90 -2.66
N TYR A 48 -9.04 7.92 -2.04
CA TYR A 48 -7.66 7.58 -2.38
C TYR A 48 -7.53 7.12 -3.83
N ILE A 49 -8.40 6.21 -4.29
CA ILE A 49 -8.39 5.72 -5.67
C ILE A 49 -8.56 6.88 -6.65
N GLY A 50 -9.52 7.78 -6.40
CA GLY A 50 -9.79 8.93 -7.27
C GLY A 50 -8.60 9.89 -7.42
N LEU A 51 -7.74 9.99 -6.40
CA LEU A 51 -6.49 10.74 -6.48
C LEU A 51 -5.38 9.95 -7.18
N LEU A 52 -5.17 8.70 -6.79
CA LEU A 52 -4.08 7.86 -7.27
C LEU A 52 -4.22 7.48 -8.74
N ASP A 53 -5.45 7.32 -9.22
CA ASP A 53 -5.73 7.05 -10.64
C ASP A 53 -5.25 8.21 -11.54
N ARG A 54 -5.12 9.44 -11.01
CA ARG A 54 -4.54 10.58 -11.75
C ARG A 54 -3.04 10.42 -11.94
N TYR A 55 -2.32 9.94 -10.92
CA TYR A 55 -0.89 9.63 -11.04
C TYR A 55 -0.65 8.47 -12.01
N LYS A 56 -1.49 7.43 -11.96
CA LYS A 56 -1.46 6.35 -12.96
C LYS A 56 -1.71 6.84 -14.38
N ALA A 57 -2.70 7.72 -14.57
CA ALA A 57 -3.01 8.31 -15.87
C ALA A 57 -1.87 9.18 -16.40
N ALA A 58 -1.09 9.83 -15.52
CA ALA A 58 0.12 10.56 -15.87
C ALA A 58 1.34 9.65 -16.17
N GLY A 59 1.17 8.32 -16.12
CA GLY A 59 2.24 7.35 -16.38
C GLY A 59 3.18 7.11 -15.20
N LEU A 60 2.89 7.68 -14.02
CA LEU A 60 3.72 7.54 -12.84
C LEU A 60 3.42 6.21 -12.11
N PRO A 61 4.45 5.54 -11.55
CA PRO A 61 4.25 4.41 -10.68
C PRO A 61 3.55 4.85 -9.39
N VAL A 62 2.55 4.06 -8.98
CA VAL A 62 1.84 4.20 -7.72
C VAL A 62 2.17 2.99 -6.86
N PHE A 63 2.88 3.21 -5.76
CA PHE A 63 3.18 2.21 -4.76
C PHE A 63 2.07 2.20 -3.71
N ASN A 64 1.59 1.01 -3.33
CA ASN A 64 0.58 0.87 -2.29
C ASN A 64 1.13 0.02 -1.14
N CYS A 65 1.31 0.64 0.01
CA CYS A 65 1.73 -0.03 1.24
C CYS A 65 0.52 -0.35 2.11
N GLU A 66 0.08 -1.61 2.12
CA GLU A 66 -1.08 -2.04 2.90
C GLU A 66 -0.64 -2.63 4.24
N TYR A 67 -1.36 -2.29 5.31
CA TYR A 67 -1.16 -2.91 6.61
C TYR A 67 -2.06 -4.13 6.73
N ALA A 68 -1.71 -5.17 5.97
CA ALA A 68 -2.48 -6.40 5.88
C ALA A 68 -1.60 -7.63 6.16
N LEU A 69 -2.13 -8.56 6.96
CA LEU A 69 -1.51 -9.84 7.25
C LEU A 69 -2.39 -11.00 6.75
N LYS A 70 -3.59 -11.14 7.30
CA LYS A 70 -4.54 -12.17 6.86
C LYS A 70 -5.27 -11.74 5.59
N LYS A 71 -5.44 -10.43 5.39
CA LYS A 71 -6.08 -9.83 4.22
C LYS A 71 -5.11 -9.56 3.08
N ALA A 72 -3.82 -9.86 3.24
CA ALA A 72 -2.80 -9.58 2.24
C ALA A 72 -3.14 -10.11 0.83
N PRO A 73 -3.67 -11.34 0.63
CA PRO A 73 -4.04 -11.82 -0.71
C PRO A 73 -5.10 -10.93 -1.40
N ASP A 74 -6.09 -10.47 -0.65
CA ASP A 74 -7.14 -9.59 -1.17
C ASP A 74 -6.60 -8.18 -1.46
N ALA A 75 -5.78 -7.64 -0.55
CA ALA A 75 -5.10 -6.36 -0.72
C ALA A 75 -4.21 -6.34 -1.98
N TYR A 76 -3.44 -7.42 -2.19
CA TYR A 76 -2.64 -7.59 -3.40
C TYR A 76 -3.48 -7.62 -4.66
N LEU A 77 -4.58 -8.39 -4.67
CA LEU A 77 -5.48 -8.50 -5.82
C LEU A 77 -6.10 -7.13 -6.16
N LYS A 78 -6.66 -6.44 -5.17
CA LYS A 78 -7.28 -5.12 -5.34
C LYS A 78 -6.27 -4.10 -5.89
N SER A 79 -5.10 -4.01 -5.28
CA SER A 79 -4.04 -3.08 -5.68
C SER A 79 -3.53 -3.35 -7.10
N SER A 80 -3.18 -4.61 -7.40
CA SER A 80 -2.71 -4.98 -8.73
C SER A 80 -3.79 -4.81 -9.81
N SER A 81 -5.08 -4.97 -9.47
CA SER A 81 -6.18 -4.70 -10.42
C SER A 81 -6.26 -3.22 -10.84
N LYS A 82 -5.73 -2.31 -10.03
CA LYS A 82 -5.59 -0.88 -10.33
C LYS A 82 -4.28 -0.54 -11.07
N GLY A 83 -3.43 -1.53 -11.31
CA GLY A 83 -2.09 -1.32 -11.88
C GLY A 83 -1.12 -0.63 -10.92
N TYR A 84 -1.40 -0.70 -9.61
CA TYR A 84 -0.50 -0.23 -8.56
C TYR A 84 0.56 -1.30 -8.24
N ILE A 85 1.62 -0.90 -7.53
CA ILE A 85 2.73 -1.76 -7.08
C ILE A 85 2.54 -2.02 -5.57
N PRO A 86 1.97 -3.17 -5.17
CA PRO A 86 1.62 -3.41 -3.78
C PRO A 86 2.75 -3.97 -2.92
N TYR A 87 2.72 -3.63 -1.64
CA TYR A 87 3.47 -4.27 -0.58
C TYR A 87 2.62 -4.35 0.69
N CYS A 88 2.33 -5.56 1.17
CA CYS A 88 1.61 -5.78 2.43
C CYS A 88 2.60 -6.00 3.56
N THR A 89 2.39 -5.34 4.69
CA THR A 89 3.25 -5.41 5.87
C THR A 89 2.44 -5.13 7.14
N ARG A 90 3.11 -4.91 8.27
CA ARG A 90 2.50 -4.39 9.50
C ARG A 90 2.90 -2.93 9.69
N ARG A 91 2.04 -2.15 10.33
CA ARG A 91 2.21 -0.69 10.47
C ARG A 91 3.52 -0.25 11.13
N SER A 92 4.10 -1.06 12.01
CA SER A 92 5.40 -0.76 12.62
C SER A 92 6.61 -0.76 11.67
N LEU A 93 6.49 -1.38 10.48
CA LEU A 93 7.55 -1.45 9.45
C LEU A 93 8.93 -1.96 9.93
N SER A 94 9.01 -2.56 11.12
CA SER A 94 10.28 -2.91 11.78
C SER A 94 10.91 -4.21 11.28
N LYS A 95 10.22 -4.98 10.42
CA LYS A 95 10.69 -6.24 9.83
C LYS A 95 10.22 -6.38 8.38
N LEU A 96 10.88 -7.24 7.63
CA LEU A 96 10.41 -7.65 6.31
C LEU A 96 9.07 -8.41 6.41
N SER A 97 8.20 -8.17 5.44
CA SER A 97 6.89 -8.82 5.39
C SER A 97 7.01 -10.34 5.31
N THR A 98 6.18 -11.02 6.10
CA THR A 98 6.03 -12.48 6.03
C THR A 98 5.06 -12.92 4.93
N THR A 99 4.39 -11.98 4.27
CA THR A 99 3.42 -12.16 3.19
C THR A 99 3.86 -11.33 1.97
N PRO A 100 4.97 -11.67 1.30
CA PRO A 100 5.48 -10.89 0.19
C PRO A 100 4.50 -10.91 -1.01
N PRO A 101 4.62 -9.96 -1.95
CA PRO A 101 3.78 -9.92 -3.15
C PRO A 101 3.88 -11.22 -3.97
N PRO A 102 2.79 -11.66 -4.63
CA PRO A 102 2.83 -12.82 -5.51
C PRO A 102 3.98 -12.73 -6.53
N GLY A 103 4.73 -13.82 -6.70
CA GLY A 103 5.89 -13.87 -7.60
C GLY A 103 7.23 -13.48 -6.97
N MET A 104 7.24 -12.81 -5.82
CA MET A 104 8.47 -12.63 -5.03
C MET A 104 8.67 -13.81 -4.09
N LYS A 105 9.65 -14.67 -4.37
CA LYS A 105 10.05 -15.74 -3.45
C LYS A 105 10.70 -15.12 -2.23
N LYS A 106 10.38 -15.63 -1.03
CA LYS A 106 11.19 -15.36 0.17
C LYS A 106 12.61 -15.83 -0.14
N ASN A 107 13.58 -14.92 -0.17
CA ASN A 107 14.97 -15.34 -0.13
C ASN A 107 15.17 -16.18 1.13
N LYS A 108 15.79 -17.36 0.97
CA LYS A 108 16.24 -18.16 2.11
C LYS A 108 17.02 -17.24 3.04
N SER A 109 16.65 -17.22 4.32
CA SER A 109 17.38 -16.49 5.35
C SER A 109 18.88 -16.76 5.17
N ILE A 110 19.65 -15.69 4.99
CA ILE A 110 21.10 -15.76 5.09
C ILE A 110 21.36 -15.89 6.59
N ASN A 111 21.58 -17.13 7.04
CA ASN A 111 22.06 -17.42 8.39
C ASN A 111 23.56 -17.12 8.47
#